data_AF-A0A1V4KD81-F1
#
_entry.id   AF-A0A1V4KD81-F1
#
_cell.length_a   1.000
_cell.length_b   1.000
_cell.length_c   1.000
_cell.angle_alpha   90.00
_cell.angle_beta   90.00
_cell.angle_gamma   90.00
#
_symmetry.space_group_name_H-M   'P 1'
#
loop_
_entity.id
_entity.type
_entity.pdbx_description
1 polymer ?
#
loop_
_entity_poly.entity_id
_entity_poly.type
_entity_poly.pdbx_seq_one_letter_code
_entity_poly.pdbx_strand_id
1 'polypeptide(L)'
;MGCGAWGQRQDSPGRDTSQSSGRPHPARAPPGARPCSPKHFGRDAMVCVCNATYCDTLDPVVLPAPGAYVKYESSKAGKRLERSQGSFQHSLRAPGLLLMLDVSVLYQRVKGFGGSLSDAAALNILGLSQPAQDNLLCSYFSEYGIEYNLVRLPMACSDFSVRPYSYDDVPYDYELKHFSLAEEDVKMKIPLLHRASAMSRRPLALYASPWTAPAWIKSNRDVRGTGTLRGRAGDKCHKTWANYFIKFLDEYAKHNVSFWAVTVQNEPRARNPTFPQFPTISFTAEQQRDFIVHDLGPALARSPHRTRLLILDDQRTHLPQWAETIEPELNQV
;
A
#
# COMPACT_ATOMS: atom_id res chain seq x y z
N MET A 1 -52.80 -25.87 10.60
CA MET A 1 -52.74 -26.65 11.85
C MET A 1 -51.55 -27.60 11.73
N GLY A 2 -50.61 -27.55 12.67
CA GLY A 2 -49.66 -28.62 12.99
C GLY A 2 -48.43 -28.83 12.10
N CYS A 3 -47.34 -28.09 12.39
CA CYS A 3 -45.98 -28.50 12.04
C CYS A 3 -45.49 -29.57 13.04
N GLY A 4 -44.94 -30.68 12.53
CA GLY A 4 -44.40 -31.79 13.30
C GLY A 4 -42.88 -31.74 13.48
N ALA A 5 -42.49 -31.75 14.76
CA ALA A 5 -41.32 -32.32 15.42
C ALA A 5 -40.05 -32.69 14.60
N TRP A 6 -38.90 -32.18 15.06
CA TRP A 6 -37.64 -32.94 15.11
C TRP A 6 -36.99 -32.78 16.50
N GLY A 7 -36.67 -33.94 17.09
CA GLY A 7 -36.28 -34.11 18.48
C GLY A 7 -34.84 -33.74 18.81
N GLN A 8 -34.64 -33.48 20.11
CA GLN A 8 -33.39 -33.22 20.78
C GLN A 8 -32.46 -34.44 20.77
N ARG A 9 -31.15 -34.21 20.64
CA ARG A 9 -30.09 -35.14 21.07
C ARG A 9 -29.22 -34.48 22.11
N GLN A 10 -28.89 -35.29 23.12
CA GLN A 10 -28.17 -35.00 24.34
C GLN A 10 -26.68 -34.74 24.10
N ASP A 11 -26.13 -33.83 24.91
CA ASP A 11 -24.70 -33.57 25.09
C ASP A 11 -24.00 -34.68 25.88
N SER A 12 -22.77 -34.99 25.48
CA SER A 12 -21.72 -35.53 26.36
C SER A 12 -20.33 -35.21 25.78
N PRO A 13 -19.30 -35.00 26.63
CA PRO A 13 -18.18 -34.11 26.33
C PRO A 13 -17.00 -34.84 25.67
N GLY A 14 -16.60 -34.36 24.49
CA GLY A 14 -15.45 -34.86 23.75
C GLY A 14 -14.23 -33.94 23.89
N ARG A 15 -13.16 -34.51 24.44
CA ARG A 15 -11.78 -34.00 24.60
C ARG A 15 -11.34 -32.93 23.61
N ASP A 16 -10.92 -31.81 24.19
CA ASP A 16 -10.14 -30.76 23.56
C ASP A 16 -8.70 -31.25 23.33
N THR A 17 -8.34 -31.49 22.07
CA THR A 17 -6.95 -31.61 21.64
C THR A 17 -6.73 -30.72 20.43
N SER A 18 -6.79 -29.40 20.64
CA SER A 18 -6.24 -28.45 19.69
C SER A 18 -4.70 -28.45 19.80
N GLN A 19 -4.03 -29.32 19.05
CA GLN A 19 -2.64 -29.09 18.70
C GLN A 19 -2.59 -27.88 17.76
N SER A 20 -2.35 -26.71 18.33
CA SER A 20 -1.99 -25.51 17.59
C SER A 20 -0.66 -25.78 16.89
N SER A 21 -0.70 -26.03 15.58
CA SER A 21 0.49 -26.02 14.73
C SER A 21 1.09 -24.61 14.78
N GLY A 22 2.17 -24.49 15.54
CA GLY A 22 2.89 -23.24 15.74
C GLY A 22 3.38 -22.69 14.41
N ARG A 23 2.80 -21.58 13.97
CA ARG A 23 3.44 -20.72 12.98
C ARG A 23 4.70 -20.15 13.63
N PRO A 24 5.86 -20.16 12.96
CA PRO A 24 7.05 -19.52 13.50
C PRO A 24 6.78 -18.02 13.60
N HIS A 25 6.66 -17.52 14.83
CA HIS A 25 6.61 -16.08 15.09
C HIS A 25 7.99 -15.51 14.73
N PRO A 26 8.08 -14.51 13.83
CA PRO A 26 9.34 -13.80 13.61
C PRO A 26 9.77 -13.14 14.92
N ALA A 27 11.09 -13.04 15.13
CA ALA A 27 11.73 -12.57 16.35
C ALA A 27 10.97 -11.39 16.97
N ARG A 28 10.30 -11.65 18.11
CA ARG A 28 9.51 -10.66 18.85
C ARG A 28 10.48 -9.54 19.26
N ALA A 29 10.16 -8.28 18.93
CA ALA A 29 10.91 -7.15 19.45
C ALA A 29 11.00 -7.26 20.98
N PRO A 30 12.16 -6.92 21.59
CA PRO A 30 12.32 -6.99 23.04
C PRO A 30 11.25 -6.12 23.72
N PRO A 31 10.66 -6.57 24.84
CA PRO A 31 9.58 -5.86 25.50
C PRO A 31 10.05 -4.50 26.03
N GLY A 32 9.26 -3.45 25.76
CA GLY A 32 9.46 -2.09 26.28
C GLY A 32 10.04 -1.10 25.26
N ALA A 33 9.68 0.18 25.43
CA ALA A 33 10.21 1.27 24.63
C ALA A 33 11.74 1.39 24.77
N ARG A 34 12.43 1.50 23.63
CA ARG A 34 13.87 1.78 23.55
C ARG A 34 14.07 3.18 22.96
N PRO A 35 14.93 4.02 23.56
CA PRO A 35 15.11 5.39 23.09
C PRO A 35 15.80 5.42 21.72
N CYS A 36 15.64 6.53 21.00
CA CYS A 36 16.45 6.84 19.83
C CYS A 36 17.96 6.81 20.17
N SER A 37 18.79 6.18 19.34
CA SER A 37 20.25 6.33 19.36
C SER A 37 20.67 7.42 18.37
N PRO A 38 20.85 8.69 18.79
CA PRO A 38 20.98 9.81 17.88
C PRO A 38 22.32 9.83 17.14
N LYS A 39 22.28 10.16 15.85
CA LYS A 39 23.46 10.55 15.05
C LYS A 39 23.14 11.79 14.24
N HIS A 40 24.08 12.73 14.21
CA HIS A 40 23.92 14.01 13.53
C HIS A 40 24.75 14.05 12.24
N PHE A 41 24.11 14.45 11.14
CA PHE A 41 24.71 14.70 9.83
C PHE A 41 24.63 16.19 9.49
N GLY A 42 25.21 17.03 10.35
CA GLY A 42 25.07 18.49 10.31
C GLY A 42 24.17 19.03 11.43
N ARG A 43 23.92 20.34 11.43
CA ARG A 43 23.23 21.02 12.56
C ARG A 43 21.77 20.59 12.71
N ASP A 44 21.08 20.33 11.61
CA ASP A 44 19.62 20.14 11.58
C ASP A 44 19.18 18.74 11.11
N ALA A 45 20.12 17.79 11.00
CA ALA A 45 19.87 16.44 10.48
C ALA A 45 20.24 15.38 11.53
N MET A 46 19.35 15.13 12.48
CA MET A 46 19.47 14.04 13.46
C MET A 46 18.62 12.84 13.05
N VAL A 47 19.24 11.66 13.03
CA VAL A 47 18.59 10.36 12.80
C VAL A 47 18.73 9.43 13.99
N CYS A 48 17.82 8.46 14.12
CA CYS A 48 17.96 7.36 15.06
C CYS A 48 18.66 6.19 14.37
N VAL A 49 19.78 5.74 14.93
CA VAL A 49 20.60 4.67 14.35
C VAL A 49 20.07 3.32 14.82
N CYS A 50 19.74 2.47 13.85
CA CYS A 50 19.42 1.07 14.06
C CYS A 50 20.46 0.16 13.40
N ASN A 51 20.62 -1.05 13.93
CA ASN A 51 21.47 -2.12 13.41
C ASN A 51 20.84 -3.49 13.74
N ALA A 52 21.63 -4.57 13.64
CA ALA A 52 21.14 -5.94 13.89
C ALA A 52 20.71 -6.20 15.35
N THR A 53 21.29 -5.51 16.32
CA THR A 53 21.07 -5.76 17.77
C THR A 53 20.35 -4.61 18.48
N TYR A 54 20.18 -3.47 17.80
CA TYR A 54 19.57 -2.27 18.35
C TYR A 54 18.67 -1.57 17.35
N CYS A 55 17.48 -1.20 17.79
CA CYS A 55 16.65 -0.17 17.16
C CYS A 55 15.73 0.42 18.23
N ASP A 56 15.36 1.69 18.08
CA ASP A 56 14.37 2.33 18.94
C ASP A 56 12.98 1.71 18.72
N THR A 57 12.22 1.62 19.81
CA THR A 57 10.89 0.99 19.84
C THR A 57 9.96 1.83 20.70
N LEU A 58 8.66 1.73 20.42
CA LEU A 58 7.61 2.35 21.21
C LEU A 58 6.94 1.31 22.10
N ASP A 59 6.37 1.78 23.21
CA ASP A 59 5.37 0.99 23.93
C ASP A 59 4.05 0.99 23.14
N PRO A 60 3.34 -0.14 23.07
CA PRO A 60 2.00 -0.19 22.48
C PRO A 60 1.08 0.88 23.09
N VAL A 61 0.25 1.50 22.25
CA VAL A 61 -0.65 2.56 22.70
C VAL A 61 -1.74 1.96 23.61
N VAL A 62 -1.79 2.43 24.86
CA VAL A 62 -2.82 2.08 25.84
C VAL A 62 -3.63 3.33 26.18
N LEU A 63 -4.96 3.18 26.19
CA LEU A 63 -5.86 4.26 26.59
C LEU A 63 -5.63 4.61 28.07
N PRO A 64 -5.44 5.90 28.41
CA PRO A 64 -5.32 6.32 29.80
C PRO A 64 -6.66 6.22 30.52
N ALA A 65 -6.64 6.30 31.86
CA ALA A 65 -7.86 6.35 32.66
C ALA A 65 -8.73 7.58 32.28
N PRO A 66 -10.07 7.50 32.43
CA PRO A 66 -10.95 8.65 32.19
C PRO A 66 -10.48 9.91 32.93
N GLY A 67 -10.45 11.04 32.23
CA GLY A 67 -9.93 12.31 32.77
C GLY A 67 -8.43 12.53 32.56
N ALA A 68 -7.71 11.58 31.96
CA ALA A 68 -6.31 11.74 31.58
C ALA A 68 -6.10 11.68 30.06
N TYR A 69 -4.95 12.19 29.61
CA TYR A 69 -4.50 12.14 28.22
C TYR A 69 -3.04 11.67 28.12
N VAL A 70 -2.69 11.10 26.98
CA VAL A 70 -1.31 10.76 26.60
C VAL A 70 -0.85 11.74 25.52
N LYS A 71 0.37 12.25 25.63
CA LYS A 71 1.02 13.12 24.66
C LYS A 71 2.29 12.45 24.14
N TYR A 72 2.47 12.44 22.82
CA TYR A 72 3.71 12.04 22.16
C TYR A 72 4.35 13.28 21.52
N GLU A 73 5.64 13.48 21.76
CA GLU A 73 6.35 14.68 21.31
C GLU A 73 7.59 14.32 20.48
N SER A 74 7.68 14.91 19.29
CA SER A 74 8.89 14.90 18.46
C SER A 74 9.33 16.34 18.22
N SER A 75 10.63 16.60 18.29
CA SER A 75 11.16 17.97 18.16
C SER A 75 12.48 18.03 17.40
N LYS A 76 12.80 19.21 16.86
CA LYS A 76 14.10 19.50 16.24
C LYS A 76 15.26 19.31 17.22
N ALA A 77 15.02 19.61 18.52
CA ALA A 77 16.00 19.44 19.59
C ALA A 77 16.34 17.97 19.90
N GLY A 78 15.53 17.02 19.41
CA GLY A 78 15.91 15.60 19.43
C GLY A 78 14.89 14.65 20.04
N LYS A 79 13.74 15.14 20.51
CA LYS A 79 12.65 14.25 20.97
C LYS A 79 12.12 13.42 19.80
N ARG A 80 11.79 12.16 20.06
CA ARG A 80 11.30 11.19 19.07
C ARG A 80 10.17 10.38 19.68
N LEU A 81 8.93 10.80 19.39
CA LEU A 81 7.71 10.22 19.95
C LEU A 81 7.81 10.00 21.46
N GLU A 82 8.38 10.98 22.16
CA GLU A 82 8.58 10.92 23.61
C GLU A 82 7.21 10.96 24.29
N ARG A 83 6.91 9.91 25.05
CA ARG A 83 5.61 9.75 25.72
C ARG A 83 5.59 10.52 27.05
N SER A 84 4.51 11.27 27.26
CA SER A 84 4.16 11.91 28.53
C SER A 84 2.65 11.82 28.77
N GLN A 85 2.20 12.14 29.98
CA GLN A 85 0.79 12.08 30.36
C GLN A 85 0.38 13.35 31.10
N GLY A 86 -0.91 13.67 31.06
CA GLY A 86 -1.50 14.76 31.85
C GLY A 86 -2.97 14.48 32.14
N SER A 87 -3.61 15.43 32.82
CA SER A 87 -5.01 15.32 33.23
C SER A 87 -5.82 16.51 32.73
N PHE A 88 -7.07 16.25 32.36
CA PHE A 88 -8.03 17.30 32.04
C PHE A 88 -8.41 18.08 33.29
N GLN A 89 -8.55 19.40 33.15
CA GLN A 89 -9.00 20.28 34.20
C GLN A 89 -10.47 20.62 33.98
N HIS A 90 -11.28 20.68 35.05
CA HIS A 90 -12.70 21.04 34.97
C HIS A 90 -12.94 22.52 34.62
N SER A 91 -11.99 23.41 34.93
CA SER A 91 -12.09 24.84 34.64
C SER A 91 -10.79 25.37 34.06
N LEU A 92 -10.86 25.97 32.87
CA LEU A 92 -9.75 26.73 32.30
C LEU A 92 -9.69 28.11 32.96
N ARG A 93 -8.54 28.47 33.54
CA ARG A 93 -8.27 29.81 34.11
C ARG A 93 -7.20 30.60 33.35
N ALA A 94 -6.79 30.14 32.16
CA ALA A 94 -5.64 30.70 31.45
C ALA A 94 -6.05 31.58 30.25
N PRO A 95 -5.50 32.80 30.12
CA PRO A 95 -5.63 33.61 28.90
C PRO A 95 -4.66 33.07 27.84
N GLY A 96 -5.16 32.31 26.87
CA GLY A 96 -4.34 31.72 25.82
C GLY A 96 -5.17 31.15 24.66
N LEU A 97 -4.48 30.53 23.68
CA LEU A 97 -5.13 29.86 22.56
C LEU A 97 -5.96 28.67 23.08
N LEU A 98 -7.26 28.67 22.77
CA LEU A 98 -8.18 27.58 23.06
C LEU A 98 -8.58 26.89 21.77
N LEU A 99 -8.31 25.58 21.68
CA LEU A 99 -8.79 24.72 20.60
C LEU A 99 -9.96 23.88 21.14
N MET A 100 -11.16 24.08 20.59
CA MET A 100 -12.37 23.34 20.97
C MET A 100 -12.71 22.30 19.91
N LEU A 101 -12.93 21.06 20.34
CA LEU A 101 -13.34 19.96 19.47
C LEU A 101 -14.86 19.81 19.52
N ASP A 102 -15.53 19.97 18.38
CA ASP A 102 -16.94 19.62 18.22
C ASP A 102 -17.06 18.17 17.71
N VAL A 103 -17.47 17.26 18.58
CA VAL A 103 -17.61 15.84 18.26
C VAL A 103 -18.87 15.50 17.46
N SER A 104 -19.78 16.47 17.25
CA SER A 104 -20.99 16.29 16.43
C SER A 104 -20.72 16.51 14.94
N VAL A 105 -19.65 17.22 14.60
CA VAL A 105 -19.23 17.49 13.22
C VAL A 105 -18.26 16.39 12.76
N LEU A 106 -18.71 15.57 11.81
CA LEU A 106 -17.94 14.46 11.24
C LEU A 106 -17.45 14.78 9.83
N TYR A 107 -16.27 14.27 9.48
CA TYR A 107 -15.67 14.38 8.14
C TYR A 107 -15.36 12.98 7.56
N GLN A 108 -14.25 12.83 6.83
CA GLN A 108 -13.85 11.59 6.20
C GLN A 108 -13.45 10.50 7.21
N ARG A 109 -13.68 9.24 6.82
CA ARG A 109 -13.05 8.09 7.49
C ARG A 109 -11.62 7.92 6.96
N VAL A 110 -10.68 7.68 7.86
CA VAL A 110 -9.27 7.48 7.51
C VAL A 110 -9.04 6.02 7.09
N LYS A 111 -8.55 5.82 5.86
CA LYS A 111 -8.22 4.48 5.35
C LYS A 111 -6.96 3.91 5.99
N GLY A 112 -5.91 4.72 6.07
CA GLY A 112 -4.63 4.28 6.59
C GLY A 112 -3.46 5.20 6.23
N PHE A 113 -2.29 4.79 6.68
CA PHE A 113 -1.00 5.44 6.42
C PHE A 113 0.03 4.37 6.09
N GLY A 114 0.98 4.73 5.21
CA GLY A 114 2.14 3.89 5.00
C GLY A 114 3.06 4.34 3.88
N GLY A 115 3.59 3.39 3.11
CA GLY A 115 4.67 3.66 2.15
C GLY A 115 4.64 2.75 0.93
N SER A 116 5.61 2.94 0.04
CA SER A 116 5.75 2.15 -1.19
C SER A 116 6.82 1.07 -1.06
N LEU A 117 6.48 -0.16 -1.40
CA LEU A 117 7.43 -1.26 -1.54
C LEU A 117 7.88 -1.34 -3.01
N SER A 118 8.78 -0.44 -3.41
CA SER A 118 9.46 -0.47 -4.71
C SER A 118 10.59 -1.49 -4.74
N ASP A 119 11.12 -1.77 -5.94
CA ASP A 119 12.28 -2.65 -6.10
C ASP A 119 13.48 -2.11 -5.32
N ALA A 120 13.75 -0.80 -5.38
CA ALA A 120 14.80 -0.17 -4.59
C ALA A 120 14.58 -0.34 -3.08
N ALA A 121 13.36 -0.14 -2.58
CA ALA A 121 13.07 -0.35 -1.16
C ALA A 121 13.32 -1.82 -0.75
N ALA A 122 12.84 -2.76 -1.57
CA ALA A 122 13.03 -4.19 -1.33
C ALA A 122 14.52 -4.59 -1.34
N LEU A 123 15.28 -4.12 -2.34
CA LEU A 123 16.73 -4.35 -2.44
C LEU A 123 17.49 -3.80 -1.23
N ASN A 124 17.19 -2.57 -0.79
CA ASN A 124 17.85 -1.97 0.35
C ASN A 124 17.54 -2.70 1.66
N ILE A 125 16.29 -3.14 1.85
CA ILE A 125 15.92 -3.96 3.01
C ILE A 125 16.70 -5.27 2.96
N LEU A 126 16.64 -6.00 1.84
CA LEU A 126 17.30 -7.31 1.71
C LEU A 126 18.83 -7.24 1.76
N GLY A 127 19.42 -6.08 1.50
CA GLY A 127 20.86 -5.82 1.68
C GLY A 127 21.32 -5.76 3.14
N LEU A 128 20.40 -5.66 4.11
CA LEU A 128 20.71 -5.72 5.53
C LEU A 128 20.84 -7.17 6.01
N SER A 129 21.55 -7.39 7.13
CA SER A 129 21.47 -8.68 7.84
C SER A 129 20.04 -8.98 8.32
N GLN A 130 19.65 -10.25 8.37
CA GLN A 130 18.29 -10.66 8.74
C GLN A 130 17.74 -9.98 10.03
N PRO A 131 18.48 -9.90 11.15
CA PRO A 131 17.98 -9.21 12.35
C PRO A 131 17.76 -7.70 12.14
N ALA A 132 18.59 -7.04 11.33
CA ALA A 132 18.41 -5.63 11.00
C ALA A 132 17.19 -5.41 10.08
N GLN A 133 16.92 -6.35 9.17
CA GLN A 133 15.68 -6.34 8.38
C GLN A 133 14.45 -6.45 9.29
N ASP A 134 14.50 -7.34 10.28
CA ASP A 134 13.40 -7.54 11.23
C ASP A 134 13.18 -6.27 12.07
N ASN A 135 14.24 -5.63 12.57
CA ASN A 135 14.13 -4.33 13.24
C ASN A 135 13.47 -3.27 12.35
N LEU A 136 13.90 -3.14 11.09
CA LEU A 136 13.34 -2.16 10.15
C LEU A 136 11.85 -2.42 9.86
N LEU A 137 11.48 -3.67 9.59
CA LEU A 137 10.08 -4.02 9.34
C LEU A 137 9.23 -3.83 10.60
N CYS A 138 9.76 -4.17 11.78
CA CYS A 138 9.09 -3.90 13.06
C CYS A 138 8.85 -2.41 13.27
N SER A 139 9.81 -1.54 12.95
CA SER A 139 9.65 -0.08 13.09
C SER A 139 8.47 0.45 12.27
N TYR A 140 8.22 -0.11 11.07
CA TYR A 140 7.08 0.30 10.24
C TYR A 140 5.77 -0.37 10.61
N PHE A 141 5.77 -1.69 10.80
CA PHE A 141 4.54 -2.49 10.74
C PHE A 141 4.05 -2.99 12.10
N SER A 142 4.92 -3.11 13.11
CA SER A 142 4.56 -3.69 14.40
C SER A 142 3.92 -2.68 15.36
N GLU A 143 3.29 -3.20 16.42
CA GLU A 143 2.78 -2.41 17.55
C GLU A 143 3.87 -1.76 18.41
N TYR A 144 5.13 -2.12 18.19
CA TYR A 144 6.31 -1.48 18.79
C TYR A 144 6.94 -0.44 17.85
N GLY A 145 6.34 -0.23 16.68
CA GLY A 145 6.71 0.77 15.68
C GLY A 145 5.55 1.74 15.44
N ILE A 146 5.38 2.17 14.18
CA ILE A 146 4.36 3.16 13.80
C ILE A 146 3.12 2.56 13.12
N GLU A 147 2.96 1.22 13.17
CA GLU A 147 1.76 0.49 12.73
C GLU A 147 1.22 0.87 11.33
N TYR A 148 2.10 0.96 10.32
CA TYR A 148 1.70 1.10 8.92
C TYR A 148 0.66 0.04 8.54
N ASN A 149 -0.41 0.49 7.87
CA ASN A 149 -1.50 -0.37 7.42
C ASN A 149 -1.87 -0.18 5.95
N LEU A 150 -1.12 0.64 5.21
CA LEU A 150 -1.30 0.87 3.78
C LEU A 150 0.04 0.69 3.05
N VAL A 151 0.08 -0.14 2.02
CA VAL A 151 1.30 -0.34 1.22
C VAL A 151 0.99 -0.17 -0.26
N ARG A 152 1.79 0.67 -0.92
CA ARG A 152 1.79 0.83 -2.38
C ARG A 152 2.76 -0.15 -3.03
N LEU A 153 2.35 -0.78 -4.12
CA LEU A 153 3.22 -1.61 -4.95
C LEU A 153 3.25 -1.13 -6.41
N PRO A 154 4.45 -0.94 -6.98
CA PRO A 154 4.60 -0.92 -8.43
C PRO A 154 4.15 -2.22 -9.08
N MET A 155 3.36 -2.10 -10.15
CA MET A 155 3.14 -3.19 -11.09
C MET A 155 4.29 -3.16 -12.10
N ALA A 156 5.19 -4.14 -12.00
CA ALA A 156 6.47 -4.21 -12.67
C ALA A 156 7.42 -3.06 -12.28
N CYS A 157 8.19 -2.52 -13.23
CA CYS A 157 9.22 -1.53 -12.93
C CYS A 157 8.66 -0.13 -12.62
N SER A 158 9.47 0.65 -11.92
CA SER A 158 9.34 2.10 -11.80
C SER A 158 10.67 2.80 -12.06
N ASP A 159 10.73 4.11 -11.83
CA ASP A 159 11.98 4.87 -11.71
C ASP A 159 12.87 4.38 -10.54
N PHE A 160 12.28 3.75 -9.53
CA PHE A 160 12.97 3.09 -8.41
C PHE A 160 13.23 1.59 -8.66
N SER A 161 13.48 1.23 -9.93
CA SER A 161 13.91 -0.10 -10.35
C SER A 161 15.30 -0.03 -10.99
N VAL A 162 16.10 -1.09 -10.85
CA VAL A 162 17.47 -1.15 -11.41
C VAL A 162 17.50 -1.44 -12.91
N ARG A 163 16.36 -1.88 -13.48
CA ARG A 163 16.20 -2.15 -14.90
C ARG A 163 14.77 -1.83 -15.35
N PRO A 164 14.56 -1.47 -16.62
CA PRO A 164 13.22 -1.41 -17.21
C PRO A 164 12.68 -2.82 -17.49
N TYR A 165 11.42 -3.10 -17.15
CA TYR A 165 10.72 -4.36 -17.48
C TYR A 165 9.20 -4.23 -17.36
N SER A 166 8.47 -5.10 -18.06
CA SER A 166 7.05 -5.37 -17.76
C SER A 166 6.87 -6.86 -17.40
N TYR A 167 5.65 -7.28 -17.11
CA TYR A 167 5.34 -8.70 -16.90
C TYR A 167 5.10 -9.46 -18.21
N ASP A 168 5.03 -8.77 -19.35
CA ASP A 168 4.75 -9.39 -20.64
C ASP A 168 5.56 -8.76 -21.78
N ASP A 169 6.87 -8.99 -21.76
CA ASP A 169 7.82 -8.40 -22.72
C ASP A 169 7.94 -9.20 -24.04
N VAL A 170 7.15 -10.27 -24.23
CA VAL A 170 7.09 -11.01 -25.51
C VAL A 170 6.21 -10.22 -26.50
N PRO A 171 6.74 -9.81 -27.67
CA PRO A 171 5.98 -8.97 -28.59
C PRO A 171 4.70 -9.62 -29.11
N TYR A 172 3.61 -8.83 -29.15
CA TYR A 172 2.32 -9.20 -29.73
C TYR A 172 1.56 -10.31 -28.98
N ASP A 173 1.86 -10.54 -27.70
CA ASP A 173 1.15 -11.49 -26.85
C ASP A 173 -0.18 -10.93 -26.31
N TYR A 174 -1.14 -10.68 -27.21
CA TYR A 174 -2.46 -10.14 -26.84
C TYR A 174 -3.28 -11.06 -25.91
N GLU A 175 -2.90 -12.34 -25.79
CA GLU A 175 -3.54 -13.31 -24.91
C GLU A 175 -2.83 -13.45 -23.55
N LEU A 176 -1.72 -12.74 -23.34
CA LEU A 176 -0.93 -12.74 -22.10
C LEU A 176 -0.48 -14.16 -21.69
N LYS A 177 -0.08 -14.99 -22.68
CA LYS A 177 0.42 -16.36 -22.47
C LYS A 177 1.78 -16.40 -21.80
N HIS A 178 2.59 -15.36 -22.00
CA HIS A 178 3.93 -15.18 -21.47
C HIS A 178 3.97 -14.23 -20.27
N PHE A 179 2.80 -13.76 -19.80
CA PHE A 179 2.71 -12.97 -18.58
C PHE A 179 3.33 -13.74 -17.41
N SER A 180 4.31 -13.13 -16.75
CA SER A 180 4.95 -13.70 -15.57
C SER A 180 5.42 -12.60 -14.63
N LEU A 181 5.25 -12.85 -13.33
CA LEU A 181 5.86 -12.00 -12.30
C LEU A 181 7.39 -12.08 -12.41
N ALA A 182 8.05 -10.94 -12.26
CA ALA A 182 9.50 -10.87 -12.33
C ALA A 182 10.15 -11.37 -11.03
N GLU A 183 11.47 -11.62 -11.06
CA GLU A 183 12.20 -12.03 -9.86
C GLU A 183 12.08 -11.01 -8.73
N GLU A 184 11.97 -9.73 -9.08
CA GLU A 184 11.74 -8.62 -8.15
C GLU A 184 10.46 -8.81 -7.32
N ASP A 185 9.41 -9.39 -7.91
CA ASP A 185 8.17 -9.69 -7.20
C ASP A 185 8.32 -10.95 -6.34
N VAL A 186 8.71 -12.07 -6.95
CA VAL A 186 8.63 -13.39 -6.31
C VAL A 186 9.75 -13.64 -5.30
N LYS A 187 10.94 -13.03 -5.49
CA LYS A 187 12.07 -13.19 -4.56
C LYS A 187 12.18 -12.03 -3.55
N MET A 188 11.60 -10.86 -3.83
CA MET A 188 11.76 -9.69 -2.97
C MET A 188 10.45 -9.13 -2.41
N LYS A 189 9.58 -8.58 -3.25
CA LYS A 189 8.39 -7.83 -2.79
C LYS A 189 7.39 -8.73 -2.04
N ILE A 190 7.05 -9.88 -2.62
CA ILE A 190 6.08 -10.81 -2.03
C ILE A 190 6.58 -11.37 -0.67
N PRO A 191 7.82 -11.90 -0.55
CA PRO A 191 8.35 -12.33 0.74
C PRO A 191 8.36 -11.22 1.81
N LEU A 192 8.74 -10.00 1.43
CA LEU A 192 8.73 -8.85 2.36
C LEU A 192 7.31 -8.47 2.79
N LEU A 193 6.32 -8.52 1.89
CA LEU A 193 4.92 -8.30 2.25
C LEU A 193 4.41 -9.33 3.25
N HIS A 194 4.74 -10.60 3.09
CA HIS A 194 4.35 -11.63 4.05
C HIS A 194 4.95 -11.38 5.43
N ARG A 195 6.24 -10.97 5.50
CA ARG A 195 6.89 -10.61 6.76
C ARG A 195 6.25 -9.38 7.41
N ALA A 196 6.01 -8.32 6.63
CA ALA A 196 5.32 -7.12 7.10
C ALA A 196 3.92 -7.44 7.63
N SER A 197 3.14 -8.24 6.89
CA SER A 197 1.80 -8.69 7.31
C SER A 197 1.84 -9.52 8.59
N ALA A 198 2.82 -10.42 8.74
CA ALA A 198 3.01 -11.22 9.94
C ALA A 198 3.39 -10.40 11.19
N MET A 199 4.00 -9.23 11.01
CA MET A 199 4.34 -8.29 12.09
C MET A 199 3.20 -7.31 12.40
N SER A 200 2.24 -7.17 11.49
CA SER A 200 1.15 -6.21 11.60
C SER A 200 0.02 -6.74 12.45
N ARG A 201 -0.44 -5.94 13.41
CA ARG A 201 -1.65 -6.27 14.19
C ARG A 201 -2.94 -6.01 13.40
N ARG A 202 -2.88 -5.09 12.43
CA ARG A 202 -4.01 -4.72 11.56
C ARG A 202 -3.77 -5.28 10.16
N PRO A 203 -4.83 -5.68 9.43
CA PRO A 203 -4.69 -6.07 8.03
C PRO A 203 -4.07 -4.94 7.19
N LEU A 204 -3.08 -5.29 6.36
CA LEU A 204 -2.49 -4.36 5.42
C LEU A 204 -3.43 -4.16 4.22
N ALA A 205 -3.81 -2.92 3.95
CA ALA A 205 -4.43 -2.55 2.69
C ALA A 205 -3.34 -2.36 1.64
N LEU A 206 -3.39 -3.14 0.56
CA LEU A 206 -2.44 -3.00 -0.54
C LEU A 206 -3.10 -2.25 -1.68
N TYR A 207 -2.38 -1.33 -2.32
CA TYR A 207 -2.79 -0.82 -3.62
C TYR A 207 -1.64 -0.86 -4.63
N ALA A 208 -1.97 -1.12 -5.89
CA ALA A 208 -0.98 -1.19 -6.95
C ALA A 208 -1.17 -0.07 -7.99
N SER A 209 -0.07 0.42 -8.53
CA SER A 209 -0.07 1.40 -9.64
C SER A 209 0.91 0.89 -10.70
N PRO A 210 0.55 0.83 -11.99
CA PRO A 210 1.53 0.62 -13.06
C PRO A 210 2.20 1.94 -13.44
N TRP A 211 3.49 1.90 -13.78
CA TRP A 211 4.18 3.04 -14.37
C TRP A 211 4.14 2.97 -15.89
N THR A 212 4.15 1.77 -16.47
CA THR A 212 4.24 1.59 -17.91
C THR A 212 3.55 0.29 -18.33
N ALA A 213 3.11 0.26 -19.58
CA ALA A 213 2.64 -0.94 -20.24
C ALA A 213 3.78 -1.67 -20.97
N PRO A 214 3.62 -2.95 -21.35
CA PRO A 214 4.58 -3.61 -22.25
C PRO A 214 4.91 -2.77 -23.47
N ALA A 215 6.19 -2.71 -23.83
CA ALA A 215 6.68 -1.85 -24.91
C ALA A 215 5.89 -2.04 -26.22
N TRP A 216 5.55 -3.28 -26.57
CA TRP A 216 4.93 -3.62 -27.85
C TRP A 216 3.49 -3.11 -28.01
N ILE A 217 2.79 -2.74 -26.92
CA ILE A 217 1.48 -2.05 -26.95
C ILE A 217 1.56 -0.53 -26.84
N LYS A 218 2.76 0.03 -26.64
CA LYS A 218 2.98 1.48 -26.57
C LYS A 218 3.29 2.10 -27.93
N SER A 219 2.91 3.36 -28.12
CA SER A 219 3.15 4.10 -29.37
C SER A 219 4.63 4.32 -29.67
N ASN A 220 5.44 4.52 -28.62
CA ASN A 220 6.89 4.72 -28.73
C ASN A 220 7.71 3.41 -28.72
N ARG A 221 7.07 2.26 -28.48
CA ARG A 221 7.73 0.93 -28.42
C ARG A 221 8.87 0.80 -27.41
N ASP A 222 8.87 1.61 -26.35
CA ASP A 222 9.80 1.52 -25.23
C ASP A 222 9.00 1.63 -23.93
N VAL A 223 9.35 0.83 -22.93
CA VAL A 223 8.77 0.90 -21.59
C VAL A 223 9.08 2.23 -20.90
N ARG A 224 10.14 2.93 -21.28
CA ARG A 224 10.49 4.29 -20.82
C ARG A 224 9.98 5.37 -21.78
N GLY A 225 9.90 6.58 -21.27
CA GLY A 225 9.68 7.76 -22.08
C GLY A 225 8.24 7.98 -22.51
N THR A 226 8.02 9.13 -23.13
CA THR A 226 6.68 9.59 -23.50
C THR A 226 6.08 8.71 -24.58
N GLY A 227 4.98 8.04 -24.24
CA GLY A 227 4.19 7.19 -25.13
C GLY A 227 2.81 6.96 -24.55
N THR A 228 1.86 6.59 -25.40
CA THR A 228 0.48 6.25 -25.05
C THR A 228 0.23 4.79 -25.42
N LEU A 229 -0.89 4.21 -25.00
CA LEU A 229 -1.35 2.96 -25.60
C LEU A 229 -1.61 3.18 -27.10
N ARG A 230 -1.31 2.16 -27.90
CA ARG A 230 -1.62 2.17 -29.34
C ARG A 230 -3.12 2.01 -29.54
N GLY A 231 -3.66 2.77 -30.49
CA GLY A 231 -5.05 2.71 -30.88
C GLY A 231 -5.98 3.45 -29.91
N ARG A 232 -7.13 2.88 -29.57
CA ARG A 232 -8.18 3.54 -28.76
C ARG A 232 -8.89 2.55 -27.83
N ALA A 233 -9.53 3.06 -26.79
CA ALA A 233 -10.33 2.26 -25.87
C ALA A 233 -11.30 1.32 -26.60
N GLY A 234 -11.47 0.11 -26.08
CA GLY A 234 -12.24 -0.98 -26.68
C GLY A 234 -11.48 -1.83 -27.72
N ASP A 235 -10.29 -1.41 -28.14
CA ASP A 235 -9.47 -2.17 -29.09
C ASP A 235 -8.62 -3.27 -28.43
N LYS A 236 -7.89 -4.02 -29.26
CA LYS A 236 -7.06 -5.14 -28.78
C LYS A 236 -5.95 -4.70 -27.81
N CYS A 237 -5.34 -3.54 -27.99
CA CYS A 237 -4.24 -3.08 -27.13
C CYS A 237 -4.77 -2.65 -25.77
N HIS A 238 -5.89 -1.93 -25.73
CA HIS A 238 -6.53 -1.49 -24.49
C HIS A 238 -7.14 -2.67 -23.74
N LYS A 239 -7.80 -3.61 -24.42
CA LYS A 239 -8.28 -4.86 -23.81
C LYS A 239 -7.15 -5.70 -23.24
N THR A 240 -6.02 -5.81 -23.96
CA THR A 240 -4.84 -6.51 -23.45
C THR A 240 -4.32 -5.82 -22.19
N TRP A 241 -4.24 -4.48 -22.19
CA TRP A 241 -3.81 -3.73 -21.01
C TRP A 241 -4.76 -3.92 -19.82
N ALA A 242 -6.08 -3.89 -20.03
CA ALA A 242 -7.05 -4.20 -18.97
C ALA A 242 -6.88 -5.64 -18.42
N ASN A 243 -6.68 -6.62 -19.30
CA ASN A 243 -6.43 -8.01 -18.90
C ASN A 243 -5.09 -8.18 -18.17
N TYR A 244 -4.10 -7.33 -18.45
CA TYR A 244 -2.83 -7.32 -17.74
C TYR A 244 -3.02 -6.98 -16.26
N PHE A 245 -3.92 -6.05 -15.91
CA PHE A 245 -4.29 -5.80 -14.51
C PHE A 245 -4.90 -7.04 -13.86
N ILE A 246 -5.80 -7.74 -14.56
CA ILE A 246 -6.46 -8.94 -14.03
C ILE A 246 -5.43 -10.06 -13.82
N LYS A 247 -4.52 -10.26 -14.77
CA LYS A 247 -3.41 -11.22 -14.64
C LYS A 247 -2.48 -10.88 -13.49
N PHE A 248 -2.15 -9.61 -13.28
CA PHE A 248 -1.40 -9.17 -12.12
C PHE A 248 -2.10 -9.56 -10.80
N LEU A 249 -3.39 -9.28 -10.68
CA LEU A 249 -4.18 -9.63 -9.50
C LEU A 249 -4.27 -11.16 -9.32
N ASP A 250 -4.46 -11.91 -10.40
CA ASP A 250 -4.50 -13.38 -10.39
C ASP A 250 -3.16 -13.97 -9.91
N GLU A 251 -2.04 -13.52 -10.46
CA GLU A 251 -0.71 -14.05 -10.10
C GLU A 251 -0.37 -13.72 -8.64
N TYR A 252 -0.61 -12.49 -8.18
CA TYR A 252 -0.39 -12.15 -6.77
C TYR A 252 -1.34 -12.92 -5.82
N ALA A 253 -2.58 -13.20 -6.26
CA ALA A 253 -3.51 -14.03 -5.48
C ALA A 253 -3.00 -15.47 -5.29
N LYS A 254 -2.28 -16.05 -6.25
CA LYS A 254 -1.61 -17.37 -6.09
C LYS A 254 -0.57 -17.36 -4.96
N HIS A 255 -0.03 -16.19 -4.64
CA HIS A 255 0.87 -15.98 -3.51
C HIS A 255 0.12 -15.54 -2.24
N ASN A 256 -1.21 -15.66 -2.18
CA ASN A 256 -2.04 -15.20 -1.05
C ASN A 256 -1.89 -13.68 -0.77
N VAL A 257 -1.68 -12.89 -1.82
CA VAL A 257 -1.63 -11.43 -1.74
C VAL A 257 -2.81 -10.83 -2.51
N SER A 258 -3.66 -10.08 -1.81
CA SER A 258 -4.84 -9.42 -2.38
C SER A 258 -4.73 -7.91 -2.29
N PHE A 259 -5.24 -7.20 -3.30
CA PHE A 259 -5.21 -5.75 -3.35
C PHE A 259 -6.55 -5.13 -2.94
N TRP A 260 -6.49 -4.14 -2.07
CA TRP A 260 -7.63 -3.28 -1.78
C TRP A 260 -7.98 -2.41 -2.98
N ALA A 261 -6.98 -1.87 -3.67
CA ALA A 261 -7.18 -1.00 -4.82
C ALA A 261 -6.10 -1.15 -5.89
N VAL A 262 -6.40 -0.67 -7.09
CA VAL A 262 -5.41 -0.33 -8.11
C VAL A 262 -5.66 1.08 -8.59
N THR A 263 -4.61 1.76 -9.05
CA THR A 263 -4.76 3.02 -9.78
C THR A 263 -4.72 2.75 -11.28
N VAL A 264 -5.40 3.57 -12.08
CA VAL A 264 -5.45 3.37 -13.54
C VAL A 264 -4.06 3.50 -14.17
N GLN A 265 -3.25 4.41 -13.65
CA GLN A 265 -1.91 4.71 -14.14
C GLN A 265 -1.20 5.62 -13.14
N ASN A 266 0.06 5.35 -12.79
CA ASN A 266 0.90 6.31 -12.08
C ASN A 266 1.18 7.51 -12.98
N GLU A 267 0.86 8.72 -12.51
CA GLU A 267 1.15 10.00 -13.17
C GLU A 267 0.82 10.02 -14.68
N PRO A 268 -0.45 9.84 -15.09
CA PRO A 268 -0.87 9.84 -16.49
C PRO A 268 -0.50 11.12 -17.26
N ARG A 269 -0.31 12.26 -16.58
CA ARG A 269 0.17 13.50 -17.22
C ARG A 269 1.69 13.55 -17.36
N ALA A 270 2.44 12.63 -16.75
CA ALA A 270 3.88 12.58 -16.86
C ALA A 270 4.29 12.46 -18.33
N ARG A 271 4.96 13.51 -18.80
CA ARG A 271 5.70 13.52 -20.06
C ARG A 271 7.16 13.70 -19.66
N ASN A 272 7.98 12.72 -19.98
CA ASN A 272 9.41 12.83 -19.76
C ASN A 272 10.13 12.92 -21.12
N PRO A 273 10.26 14.14 -21.69
CA PRO A 273 10.94 14.34 -22.96
C PRO A 273 12.47 14.32 -22.82
N THR A 274 13.01 14.36 -21.59
CA THR A 274 14.44 14.49 -21.31
C THR A 274 15.06 13.23 -20.75
N PHE A 275 16.36 13.04 -20.98
CA PHE A 275 17.11 11.89 -20.46
C PHE A 275 17.65 12.16 -19.04
N PRO A 276 17.75 11.12 -18.16
CA PRO A 276 17.30 9.75 -18.39
C PRO A 276 15.77 9.62 -18.36
N GLN A 277 15.23 8.86 -19.31
CA GLN A 277 13.80 8.58 -19.38
C GLN A 277 13.44 7.45 -18.41
N PHE A 278 12.39 7.64 -17.63
CA PHE A 278 11.86 6.63 -16.71
C PHE A 278 10.57 5.98 -17.27
N PRO A 279 10.12 4.85 -16.70
CA PRO A 279 8.88 4.20 -17.10
C PRO A 279 7.67 5.13 -16.97
N THR A 280 6.96 5.38 -18.07
CA THR A 280 5.72 6.16 -18.08
C THR A 280 4.78 5.64 -19.17
N ILE A 281 3.48 5.86 -19.00
CA ILE A 281 2.52 5.84 -20.10
C ILE A 281 1.48 6.94 -19.89
N SER A 282 1.30 7.77 -20.90
CA SER A 282 0.50 8.99 -20.80
C SER A 282 -0.95 8.72 -21.16
N PHE A 283 -1.86 9.37 -20.44
CA PHE A 283 -3.29 9.47 -20.74
C PHE A 283 -3.73 10.93 -20.63
N THR A 284 -4.65 11.38 -21.49
CA THR A 284 -5.52 12.52 -21.16
C THR A 284 -6.63 12.05 -20.21
N ALA A 285 -7.39 12.98 -19.62
CA ALA A 285 -8.52 12.63 -18.76
C ALA A 285 -9.59 11.86 -19.55
N GLU A 286 -9.84 12.22 -20.81
CA GLU A 286 -10.78 11.54 -21.71
C GLU A 286 -10.28 10.14 -22.08
N GLN A 287 -8.98 9.99 -22.38
CA GLN A 287 -8.41 8.66 -22.64
C GLN A 287 -8.49 7.76 -21.40
N GLN A 288 -8.25 8.32 -20.20
CA GLN A 288 -8.40 7.57 -18.96
C GLN A 288 -9.86 7.16 -18.74
N ARG A 289 -10.82 8.08 -18.92
CA ARG A 289 -12.26 7.80 -18.87
C ARG A 289 -12.64 6.65 -19.80
N ASP A 290 -12.30 6.76 -21.08
CA ASP A 290 -12.72 5.81 -22.11
C ASP A 290 -12.11 4.42 -21.85
N PHE A 291 -10.85 4.37 -21.40
CA PHE A 291 -10.20 3.11 -20.99
C PHE A 291 -10.89 2.47 -19.78
N ILE A 292 -11.33 3.26 -18.79
CA ILE A 292 -12.09 2.74 -17.65
C ILE A 292 -13.43 2.18 -18.11
N VAL A 293 -14.19 2.97 -18.88
CA VAL A 293 -15.56 2.62 -19.30
C VAL A 293 -15.59 1.39 -20.22
N HIS A 294 -14.69 1.33 -21.21
CA HIS A 294 -14.75 0.30 -22.24
C HIS A 294 -13.91 -0.95 -21.95
N ASP A 295 -12.87 -0.84 -21.10
CA ASP A 295 -11.90 -1.91 -20.91
C ASP A 295 -11.69 -2.28 -19.43
N LEU A 296 -11.04 -1.42 -18.65
CA LEU A 296 -10.56 -1.77 -17.30
C LEU A 296 -11.68 -1.97 -16.29
N GLY A 297 -12.70 -1.10 -16.28
CA GLY A 297 -13.87 -1.22 -15.41
C GLY A 297 -14.62 -2.54 -15.63
N PRO A 298 -15.07 -2.85 -16.87
CA PRO A 298 -15.70 -4.12 -17.17
C PRO A 298 -14.83 -5.35 -16.89
N ALA A 299 -13.51 -5.27 -17.12
CA ALA A 299 -12.59 -6.36 -16.80
C ALA A 299 -12.51 -6.63 -15.30
N LEU A 300 -12.37 -5.58 -14.48
CA LEU A 300 -12.36 -5.69 -13.02
C LEU A 300 -13.70 -6.22 -12.49
N ALA A 301 -14.83 -5.73 -13.00
CA ALA A 301 -16.16 -6.14 -12.57
C ALA A 301 -16.45 -7.63 -12.85
N ARG A 302 -15.95 -8.18 -13.96
CA ARG A 302 -16.05 -9.62 -14.28
C ARG A 302 -15.04 -10.49 -13.53
N SER A 303 -13.98 -9.90 -13.01
CA SER A 303 -12.96 -10.64 -12.25
C SER A 303 -13.46 -11.06 -10.87
N PRO A 304 -12.89 -12.11 -10.25
CA PRO A 304 -13.23 -12.49 -8.88
C PRO A 304 -12.69 -11.48 -7.83
N HIS A 305 -11.85 -10.53 -8.24
CA HIS A 305 -11.17 -9.60 -7.34
C HIS A 305 -12.11 -8.47 -6.91
N ARG A 306 -12.22 -8.23 -5.60
CA ARG A 306 -13.00 -7.11 -5.03
C ARG A 306 -12.18 -5.83 -4.92
N THR A 307 -11.35 -5.57 -5.92
CA THR A 307 -10.39 -4.47 -5.97
C THR A 307 -11.09 -3.16 -6.34
N ARG A 308 -10.80 -2.08 -5.63
CA ARG A 308 -11.26 -0.72 -5.97
C ARG A 308 -10.40 -0.11 -7.07
N LEU A 309 -10.98 0.72 -7.91
CA LEU A 309 -10.24 1.49 -8.90
C LEU A 309 -10.12 2.94 -8.44
N LEU A 310 -8.89 3.48 -8.46
CA LEU A 310 -8.59 4.88 -8.17
C LEU A 310 -8.15 5.58 -9.45
N ILE A 311 -8.73 6.74 -9.73
CA ILE A 311 -8.41 7.54 -10.91
C ILE A 311 -7.32 8.57 -10.62
N LEU A 312 -6.84 9.26 -11.66
CA LEU A 312 -5.77 10.25 -11.61
C LEU A 312 -4.41 9.69 -11.18
N ASP A 313 -4.18 9.44 -9.89
CA ASP A 313 -2.87 9.05 -9.30
C ASP A 313 -1.71 9.97 -9.75
N ASP A 314 -1.95 11.27 -9.67
CA ASP A 314 -1.09 12.35 -10.16
C ASP A 314 -1.21 13.60 -9.28
N GLN A 315 -0.54 14.70 -9.66
CA GLN A 315 -0.54 15.96 -8.92
C GLN A 315 -1.95 16.55 -8.77
N ARG A 316 -2.21 17.11 -7.58
CA ARG A 316 -3.49 17.77 -7.24
C ARG A 316 -3.88 18.92 -8.18
N THR A 317 -2.93 19.48 -8.94
CA THR A 317 -3.15 20.59 -9.87
C THR A 317 -4.02 20.19 -11.07
N HIS A 318 -4.22 18.90 -11.32
CA HIS A 318 -5.12 18.42 -12.36
C HIS A 318 -6.59 18.33 -11.89
N LEU A 319 -6.85 18.58 -10.60
CA LEU A 319 -8.20 18.65 -10.04
C LEU A 319 -8.72 20.11 -10.04
N PRO A 320 -10.04 20.32 -10.19
CA PRO A 320 -11.10 19.30 -10.26
C PRO A 320 -11.31 18.72 -11.68
N GLN A 321 -10.74 19.35 -12.71
CA GLN A 321 -11.00 19.03 -14.12
C GLN A 321 -10.91 17.54 -14.46
N TRP A 322 -9.90 16.83 -13.93
CA TRP A 322 -9.75 15.40 -14.19
C TRP A 322 -10.92 14.55 -13.66
N ALA A 323 -11.41 14.89 -12.48
CA ALA A 323 -12.56 14.20 -11.88
C ALA A 323 -13.84 14.53 -12.66
N GLU A 324 -14.07 15.80 -12.99
CA GLU A 324 -15.22 16.25 -13.77
C GLU A 324 -15.30 15.62 -15.16
N THR A 325 -14.14 15.34 -15.80
CA THR A 325 -14.12 14.64 -17.08
C THR A 325 -14.50 13.16 -16.95
N ILE A 326 -14.19 12.50 -15.83
CA ILE A 326 -14.36 11.04 -15.67
C ILE A 326 -15.68 10.68 -14.99
N GLU A 327 -16.06 11.36 -13.91
CA GLU A 327 -17.17 10.99 -13.03
C GLU A 327 -18.56 10.89 -13.69
N PRO A 328 -18.96 11.77 -14.63
CA PRO A 328 -20.30 11.72 -15.23
C PRO A 328 -20.63 10.39 -15.91
N GLU A 329 -19.62 9.70 -16.43
CA GLU A 329 -19.79 8.41 -17.12
C GLU A 329 -19.66 7.22 -16.15
N LEU A 330 -18.92 7.34 -15.04
CA LEU A 330 -18.79 6.27 -14.06
C LEU A 330 -20.10 5.98 -13.31
N ASN A 331 -20.99 6.95 -13.21
CA ASN A 331 -22.31 6.75 -12.60
C ASN A 331 -23.30 6.01 -13.51
N GLN A 332 -22.91 5.68 -14.75
CA GLN A 332 -23.74 5.01 -15.76
C GLN A 332 -23.34 3.55 -16.01
N VAL A 333 -22.25 3.07 -15.39
CA VAL A 333 -21.64 1.74 -15.60
C VAL A 333 -21.57 0.97 -14.28
#